data_AF-A0AAD2FZD5-F1
#
_entry.id   AF-A0AAD2FZD5-F1
#
_cell.length_a   1.000
_cell.length_b   1.000
_cell.length_c   1.000
_cell.angle_alpha   90.00
_cell.angle_beta   90.00
_cell.angle_gamma   90.00
#
_symmetry.space_group_name_H-M   'P 1'
#
loop_
_entity.id
_entity.type
_entity.pdbx_description
1 polymer ?
#
loop_
_entity_poly.entity_id
_entity_poly.type
_entity_poly.pdbx_seq_one_letter_code
_entity_poly.pdbx_strand_id
1 'polypeptide(L)'
;MTSHTLAKDTDGEWHGSPAEAFLRVDVENGKHKDMKPKMLLQQRNEYKAFDLKTFRGHIYQETRRNKDSAYMLVKKEKKEKRLAKQQGKQYKDDENNFYDPVIDFVSLKDWFYDC
;
A
#
# COMPACT_ATOMS: atom_id res chain seq x y z
N MET A 1 19.46 -24.53 13.34
CA MET A 1 18.99 -23.62 12.27
C MET A 1 18.61 -24.51 11.09
N THR A 2 17.34 -24.87 10.99
CA THR A 2 16.86 -25.80 9.96
C THR A 2 16.74 -25.03 8.65
N SER A 3 17.79 -25.08 7.83
CA SER A 3 17.76 -24.60 6.46
C SER A 3 16.82 -25.49 5.66
N HIS A 4 15.57 -25.05 5.50
CA HIS A 4 14.66 -25.62 4.51
C HIS A 4 15.30 -25.41 3.13
N THR A 5 15.81 -26.48 2.54
CA THR A 5 16.15 -26.51 1.11
C THR A 5 14.84 -26.33 0.35
N LEU A 6 14.55 -25.08 0.00
CA LEU A 6 13.46 -24.69 -0.89
C LEU A 6 13.58 -25.50 -2.18
N ALA A 7 12.42 -25.90 -2.71
CA ALA A 7 12.27 -26.87 -3.79
C ALA A 7 13.28 -26.66 -4.93
N LYS A 8 13.76 -27.77 -5.50
CA LYS A 8 14.58 -27.78 -6.72
C LYS A 8 13.86 -26.91 -7.76
N ASP A 9 14.55 -25.91 -8.30
CA ASP A 9 14.05 -25.12 -9.42
C ASP A 9 13.68 -26.10 -10.54
N THR A 10 12.38 -26.32 -10.73
CA THR A 10 11.90 -27.19 -11.80
C THR A 10 12.06 -26.43 -13.11
N ASP A 11 12.86 -26.97 -14.03
CA ASP A 11 13.07 -26.42 -15.37
C ASP A 11 11.71 -26.25 -16.07
N GLY A 12 11.17 -25.02 -16.07
CA GLY A 12 9.82 -24.71 -16.55
C GLY A 12 8.91 -23.98 -15.56
N GLU A 13 9.38 -23.70 -14.34
CA GLU A 13 8.65 -22.87 -13.41
C GLU A 13 8.71 -21.39 -13.81
N TRP A 14 7.55 -20.72 -13.81
CA TRP A 14 7.47 -19.29 -14.11
C TRP A 14 8.14 -18.47 -13.01
N HIS A 15 7.91 -18.86 -11.75
CA HIS A 15 8.39 -18.17 -10.57
C HIS A 15 9.91 -18.28 -10.46
N GLY A 16 10.60 -17.15 -10.41
CA GLY A 16 12.06 -17.11 -10.37
C GLY A 16 12.74 -17.23 -11.75
N SER A 17 11.96 -17.42 -12.82
CA SER A 17 12.50 -17.43 -14.18
C SER A 17 12.89 -16.02 -14.65
N PRO A 18 13.83 -15.89 -15.59
CA PRO A 18 14.12 -14.60 -16.23
C PRO A 18 12.90 -14.02 -16.96
N ALA A 19 11.96 -14.87 -17.42
CA ALA A 19 10.73 -14.43 -18.05
C ALA A 19 9.83 -13.63 -17.09
N GLU A 20 9.77 -14.00 -15.81
CA GLU A 20 9.00 -13.23 -14.81
C GLU A 20 9.59 -11.82 -14.63
N ALA A 21 10.91 -11.73 -14.43
CA ALA A 21 11.60 -10.46 -14.25
C ALA A 21 11.40 -9.53 -15.46
N PHE A 22 11.52 -10.06 -16.68
CA PHE A 22 11.28 -9.27 -17.88
C PHE A 22 9.81 -8.89 -18.05
N LEU A 23 8.87 -9.78 -17.73
CA LEU A 23 7.45 -9.47 -17.86
C LEU A 23 7.05 -8.33 -16.92
N ARG A 24 7.58 -8.31 -15.70
CA ARG A 24 7.35 -7.22 -14.75
C ARG A 24 7.75 -5.87 -15.33
N VAL A 25 8.95 -5.77 -15.90
CA VAL A 25 9.45 -4.55 -16.55
C VAL A 25 8.60 -4.18 -17.76
N ASP A 26 8.21 -5.15 -18.60
CA ASP A 26 7.38 -4.89 -19.77
C ASP A 26 5.95 -4.44 -19.38
N VAL A 27 5.42 -4.93 -18.24
CA VAL A 27 4.12 -4.52 -17.68
C VAL A 27 4.19 -3.13 -17.07
N GLU A 28 5.25 -2.80 -16.34
CA GLU A 28 5.51 -1.44 -15.81
C GLU A 28 5.63 -0.41 -16.92
N ASN A 29 6.31 -0.76 -18.02
CA ASN A 29 6.40 0.08 -19.22
C ASN A 29 5.09 0.15 -20.03
N GLY A 30 4.04 -0.58 -19.64
CA GLY A 30 2.74 -0.52 -20.30
C GLY A 30 2.61 -1.31 -21.61
N LYS A 31 3.64 -2.06 -22.03
CA LYS A 31 3.65 -2.79 -23.31
C LYS A 31 2.49 -3.78 -23.48
N HIS A 32 1.99 -4.34 -22.37
CA HIS A 32 0.82 -5.23 -22.35
C HIS A 32 -0.49 -4.53 -22.76
N LYS A 33 -0.54 -3.19 -22.74
CA LYS A 33 -1.69 -2.40 -23.20
C LYS A 33 -1.60 -2.10 -24.69
N ASP A 34 -0.39 -1.87 -25.19
CA ASP A 34 -0.14 -1.47 -26.57
C ASP A 34 -0.11 -2.68 -27.52
N MET A 35 0.29 -3.85 -27.03
CA MET A 35 0.49 -5.05 -27.84
C MET A 35 -0.32 -6.24 -27.34
N LYS A 36 -0.72 -7.09 -28.30
CA LYS A 36 -1.38 -8.36 -27.98
C LYS A 36 -0.38 -9.30 -27.27
N PRO A 37 -0.83 -10.11 -26.29
CA PRO A 37 0.01 -11.08 -25.60
C PRO A 37 0.83 -12.01 -26.52
N LYS A 38 0.28 -12.38 -27.68
CA LYS A 38 0.98 -13.21 -28.68
C LYS A 38 2.19 -12.50 -29.28
N MET A 39 2.07 -11.19 -29.55
CA MET A 39 3.18 -10.40 -30.07
C MET A 39 4.24 -10.18 -29.00
N LEU A 40 3.82 -9.90 -27.76
CA LEU A 40 4.73 -9.76 -26.63
C LEU A 40 5.54 -11.04 -26.40
N LEU A 41 4.92 -12.21 -26.49
CA LEU A 41 5.59 -13.52 -26.40
C LEU A 41 6.65 -13.70 -27.50
N GLN A 42 6.40 -13.21 -28.71
CA GLN A 42 7.33 -13.36 -29.84
C GLN A 42 8.54 -12.42 -29.77
N GLN A 43 8.46 -11.33 -29.00
CA GLN A 43 9.55 -10.35 -28.90
C GLN A 43 10.79 -10.87 -28.18
N ARG A 44 10.62 -11.76 -27.20
CA ARG A 44 11.72 -12.28 -26.39
C ARG A 44 11.79 -13.79 -26.49
N ASN A 45 13.00 -14.35 -26.51
CA ASN A 45 13.18 -15.79 -26.64
C ASN A 45 12.86 -16.51 -25.33
N GLU A 46 13.06 -15.84 -24.20
CA GLU A 46 12.80 -16.30 -22.84
C GLU A 46 11.31 -16.56 -22.61
N TYR A 47 10.45 -15.79 -23.28
CA TYR A 47 9.00 -15.99 -23.22
C TYR A 47 8.55 -17.20 -24.03
N LYS A 48 9.27 -17.57 -25.10
CA LYS A 48 8.91 -18.70 -25.98
C LYS A 48 9.03 -20.06 -25.29
N ALA A 49 9.73 -20.13 -24.15
CA ALA A 49 9.79 -21.33 -23.31
C ALA A 49 8.43 -21.67 -22.68
N PHE A 50 7.50 -20.72 -22.62
CA PHE A 50 6.21 -20.87 -21.98
C PHE A 50 5.07 -20.89 -22.99
N ASP A 51 4.03 -21.67 -22.70
CA ASP A 51 2.82 -21.68 -23.52
C ASP A 51 2.09 -20.32 -23.47
N LEU A 52 1.47 -19.95 -24.58
CA LEU A 52 0.74 -18.69 -24.72
C LEU A 52 -0.40 -18.57 -23.71
N LYS A 53 -1.06 -19.68 -23.34
CA LYS A 53 -2.14 -19.66 -22.34
C LYS A 53 -1.62 -19.29 -20.96
N THR A 54 -0.52 -19.91 -20.55
CA THR A 54 0.16 -19.65 -19.27
C THR A 54 0.67 -18.22 -19.21
N PHE A 55 1.33 -17.77 -20.29
CA PHE A 55 1.85 -16.40 -20.38
C PHE A 55 0.77 -15.33 -20.25
N ARG A 56 -0.40 -15.53 -20.87
CA ARG A 56 -1.56 -14.63 -20.69
C ARG A 56 -1.98 -14.53 -19.23
N GLY A 57 -2.03 -15.66 -18.52
CA GLY A 57 -2.34 -15.70 -17.10
C GLY A 57 -1.39 -14.81 -16.29
N HIS A 58 -0.08 -14.91 -16.55
CA HIS A 58 0.92 -14.11 -15.85
C HIS A 58 0.85 -12.62 -16.19
N ILE A 59 0.50 -12.23 -17.43
CA ILE A 59 0.22 -10.82 -17.75
C ILE A 59 -0.89 -10.27 -16.85
N TYR A 60 -1.99 -11.01 -16.69
CA TYR A 60 -3.09 -10.57 -15.83
C TYR A 60 -2.68 -10.48 -14.36
N GLN A 61 -1.91 -11.45 -13.87
CA GLN A 61 -1.40 -11.45 -12.49
C GLN A 61 -0.50 -10.21 -12.24
N GLU A 62 0.47 -9.94 -13.09
CA GLU A 62 1.36 -8.78 -12.95
C GLU A 62 0.60 -7.46 -13.08
N THR A 63 -0.34 -7.36 -14.02
CA THR A 63 -1.19 -6.18 -14.19
C THR A 63 -2.02 -5.91 -12.93
N ARG A 64 -2.57 -6.95 -12.32
CA ARG A 64 -3.33 -6.85 -11.07
C ARG A 64 -2.44 -6.43 -9.92
N ARG A 65 -1.27 -7.04 -9.78
CA ARG A 65 -0.27 -6.71 -8.75
C ARG A 65 0.13 -5.23 -8.80
N ASN A 66 0.32 -4.68 -10.01
CA ASN A 66 0.62 -3.27 -10.20
C ASN A 66 -0.53 -2.36 -9.69
N LYS A 67 -1.78 -2.65 -10.08
CA LYS A 67 -2.97 -1.89 -9.62
C LYS A 67 -3.17 -1.99 -8.10
N ASP A 68 -3.00 -3.18 -7.54
CA ASP A 68 -3.16 -3.42 -6.11
C ASP A 68 -2.12 -2.62 -5.32
N SER A 69 -0.87 -2.52 -5.82
CA SER A 69 0.17 -1.70 -5.18
C SER A 69 -0.23 -0.21 -5.10
N ALA A 70 -0.72 0.36 -6.20
CA ALA A 70 -1.17 1.75 -6.25
C ALA A 70 -2.38 1.97 -5.32
N TYR A 71 -3.34 1.04 -5.31
CA TYR A 71 -4.48 1.10 -4.40
C TYR A 71 -4.06 1.07 -2.92
N MET A 72 -3.09 0.23 -2.57
CA MET A 72 -2.57 0.13 -1.20
C MET A 72 -1.89 1.42 -0.74
N LEU A 73 -1.15 2.11 -1.63
CA LEU A 73 -0.57 3.42 -1.33
C LEU A 73 -1.65 4.45 -1.00
N VAL A 74 -2.68 4.57 -1.85
CA VAL A 74 -3.82 5.48 -1.61
C VAL A 74 -4.54 5.13 -0.31
N LYS A 75 -4.71 3.84 -0.01
CA LYS A 75 -5.32 3.38 1.24
C LYS A 75 -4.48 3.75 2.46
N LYS A 76 -3.15 3.64 2.38
CA LYS A 76 -2.21 4.04 3.43
C LYS A 76 -2.30 5.55 3.70
N GLU A 77 -2.24 6.38 2.66
CA GLU A 77 -2.37 7.83 2.79
C GLU A 77 -3.70 8.27 3.42
N LYS A 78 -4.81 7.63 3.02
CA LYS A 78 -6.12 7.88 3.63
C LYS A 78 -6.15 7.52 5.11
N LYS A 79 -5.49 6.43 5.51
CA LYS A 79 -5.37 6.01 6.91
C LYS A 79 -4.55 7.02 7.71
N GLU A 80 -3.41 7.47 7.19
CA GLU A 80 -2.55 8.48 7.82
C GLU A 80 -3.28 9.81 7.99
N LYS A 81 -4.01 10.28 6.96
CA LYS A 81 -4.86 11.49 7.07
C LYS A 81 -5.96 11.36 8.12
N ARG A 82 -6.55 10.17 8.29
CA ARG A 82 -7.55 9.91 9.35
C ARG A 82 -6.92 9.95 10.73
N LEU A 83 -5.73 9.35 10.90
CA LEU A 83 -4.99 9.36 12.16
C LEU A 83 -4.54 10.79 12.54
N ALA A 84 -3.98 11.56 11.59
CA ALA A 84 -3.60 12.94 11.80
C ALA A 84 -4.79 13.83 12.17
N LYS A 85 -5.96 13.62 11.55
CA LYS A 85 -7.21 14.29 11.95
C LYS A 85 -7.66 13.91 13.35
N GLN A 86 -7.55 12.62 13.74
CA GLN A 86 -7.89 12.18 15.10
C GLN A 86 -6.96 12.82 16.14
N GLN A 87 -5.64 12.83 15.89
CA GLN A 87 -4.66 13.46 16.79
C GLN A 87 -4.85 14.98 16.88
N GLY A 88 -5.07 15.66 15.75
CA GLY A 88 -5.34 17.10 15.75
C GLY A 88 -6.69 17.48 16.37
N LYS A 89 -7.67 16.55 16.40
CA LYS A 89 -8.93 16.74 17.10
C LYS A 89 -8.75 16.55 18.62
N GLN A 90 -8.01 15.51 19.02
CA GLN A 90 -7.63 15.28 20.42
C GLN A 90 -6.94 16.52 21.03
N TYR A 91 -5.97 17.13 20.33
CA TYR A 91 -5.32 18.37 20.79
C TYR A 91 -6.29 19.55 20.97
N LYS A 92 -7.28 19.71 20.08
CA LYS A 92 -8.30 20.76 20.20
C LYS A 92 -9.32 20.47 21.31
N ASP A 93 -9.57 19.21 21.60
CA ASP A 93 -10.47 18.80 22.68
C ASP A 93 -9.77 18.95 24.05
N ASP A 94 -8.44 18.75 24.12
CA ASP A 94 -7.61 18.92 25.33
C ASP A 94 -7.43 20.41 25.73
N GLU A 95 -7.30 21.34 24.78
CA GLU A 95 -7.27 22.80 25.04
C GLU A 95 -8.65 23.37 25.45
N ASN A 96 -9.75 22.65 25.19
CA ASN A 96 -11.09 23.03 25.66
C ASN A 96 -11.45 22.42 27.02
N ASN A 97 -10.54 21.67 27.65
CA ASN A 97 -10.68 21.27 29.05
C ASN A 97 -9.90 22.25 29.94
N PHE A 98 -10.31 23.52 29.89
CA PHE A 98 -9.95 24.55 30.87
C PHE A 98 -10.61 24.20 32.21
N TYR A 99 -10.08 23.18 32.88
CA TYR A 99 -10.00 23.24 34.33
C TYR A 99 -8.62 23.78 34.64
N ASP A 100 -8.53 25.11 34.69
CA ASP A 100 -7.36 25.81 35.21
C ASP A 100 -7.52 25.92 36.74
N PRO A 101 -6.79 25.12 37.54
CA PRO A 101 -6.84 25.22 39.00
C PRO A 101 -6.15 26.48 39.54
N VAL A 102 -5.62 27.35 38.68
CA VAL A 102 -4.92 28.60 39.05
C VAL A 102 -5.70 29.84 38.61
N ILE A 103 -7.03 29.75 38.44
CA ILE A 103 -7.86 30.94 38.65
C ILE A 103 -8.21 31.00 40.14
N ASP A 104 -7.23 31.47 40.90
CA ASP A 104 -7.41 32.02 42.24
C ASP A 104 -8.13 33.37 42.09
N PHE A 105 -9.41 33.34 41.69
CA PHE A 105 -10.24 34.54 41.60
C PHE A 105 -11.26 34.53 42.73
N VAL A 106 -10.81 35.11 43.84
CA VAL A 106 -11.62 35.88 44.79
C VAL A 106 -12.82 35.11 45.38
N SER A 107 -12.55 34.54 46.55
CA SER A 107 -13.49 34.31 47.64
C SER A 107 -14.85 35.00 47.47
N LEU A 108 -15.87 34.19 47.16
CA LEU A 108 -17.29 34.56 47.16
C LEU A 108 -17.83 34.79 48.59
N LYS A 109 -17.00 35.31 49.51
CA LYS A 109 -17.42 35.85 50.81
C LYS A 109 -17.70 37.35 50.78
N ASP A 110 -17.38 38.05 49.70
CA ASP A 110 -17.54 39.51 49.63
C ASP A 110 -18.88 39.97 49.00
N TRP A 111 -19.86 39.08 48.81
CA TRP A 111 -21.14 39.44 48.14
C TRP A 111 -22.42 39.09 48.90
N PHE A 112 -22.37 38.74 50.19
CA PHE A 112 -23.57 38.64 51.01
C PHE A 112 -23.28 38.88 52.50
N TYR A 113 -22.88 40.10 52.86
CA TYR A 113 -23.21 40.74 54.15
C TYR A 113 -22.95 42.25 54.01
N ASP A 114 -23.99 42.98 53.62
CA ASP A 114 -24.33 44.23 54.28
C ASP A 114 -25.86 44.27 54.34
N CYS A 115 -26.37 44.15 55.57
CA CYS A 115 -27.74 44.45 55.96
C CYS A 115 -27.99 45.95 55.89
#